data_AF-A0A3D2H155-F1
#
_entry.id   AF-A0A3D2H155-F1
#
_cell.length_a   1.000
_cell.length_b   1.000
_cell.length_c   1.000
_cell.angle_alpha   90.00
_cell.angle_beta   90.00
_cell.angle_gamma   90.00
#
_symmetry.space_group_name_H-M   'P 1'
#
loop_
_entity.id
_entity.type
_entity.pdbx_description
1 polymer ?
#
loop_
_entity_poly.entity_id
_entity_poly.type
_entity_poly.pdbx_seq_one_letter_code
_entity_poly.pdbx_strand_id
1 'polypeptide(L)'
;MPNTGRNYRHPPAIHHIGRRDENHAQTVQQAAKVVRLPDRATKLLTFYADCPDGFRPALKTVRENTGIAKNAVSTIRKYLVTAGFILYGGGNICLLWERIEEVARIEKLLNASNEK
;
A
#
# COMPACT_ATOMS: atom_id res chain seq x y z
N MET A 1 17.35 36.75 31.80
CA MET A 1 16.68 35.43 31.89
C MET A 1 16.54 34.90 30.47
N PRO A 2 17.24 33.83 30.04
CA PRO A 2 17.07 33.31 28.69
C PRO A 2 15.96 32.25 28.60
N ASN A 3 15.11 32.41 27.60
CA ASN A 3 13.99 31.55 27.22
C ASN A 3 14.44 30.10 26.97
N THR A 4 13.86 29.15 27.71
CA THR A 4 13.94 27.70 27.43
C THR A 4 13.00 27.32 26.29
N GLY A 5 13.38 27.70 25.06
CA GLY A 5 12.78 27.16 23.84
C GLY A 5 13.21 25.70 23.67
N ARG A 6 12.39 24.76 24.16
CA ARG A 6 12.56 23.32 23.89
C ARG A 6 12.68 23.12 22.39
N ASN A 7 13.87 22.72 21.94
CA ASN A 7 14.12 22.21 20.60
C ASN A 7 13.35 20.90 20.45
N TYR A 8 12.06 20.98 20.13
CA TYR A 8 11.34 19.87 19.53
C TYR A 8 11.90 19.72 18.12
N ARG A 9 12.97 18.93 17.99
CA ARG A 9 13.34 18.34 16.71
C ARG A 9 12.11 17.60 16.21
N HIS A 10 11.42 18.19 15.23
CA HIS A 10 10.47 17.46 14.43
C HIS A 10 11.19 16.19 13.94
N PRO A 11 10.59 14.99 14.05
CA PRO A 11 11.11 13.86 13.29
C PRO A 11 11.15 14.31 11.83
N PRO A 12 12.19 13.94 11.05
CA PRO A 12 12.24 14.29 9.64
C PRO A 12 10.92 13.83 9.04
N ALA A 13 10.14 14.79 8.53
CA ALA A 13 9.00 14.46 7.70
C ALA A 13 9.59 13.65 6.55
N ILE A 14 9.26 12.36 6.51
CA ILE A 14 9.67 11.48 5.43
C ILE A 14 8.89 11.94 4.19
N HIS A 15 9.40 12.98 3.53
CA HIS A 15 8.98 13.39 2.22
C HIS A 15 9.69 12.48 1.22
N HIS A 16 9.17 11.28 1.00
CA HIS A 16 9.43 10.57 -0.25
C HIS A 16 8.62 11.25 -1.37
N ILE A 17 9.00 12.49 -1.71
CA ILE A 17 8.71 13.12 -3.00
C ILE A 17 9.87 12.74 -3.93
N GLY A 18 10.08 11.44 -4.10
CA GLY A 18 10.72 10.91 -5.28
C GLY A 18 9.63 10.77 -6.33
N ARG A 19 9.91 11.15 -7.57
CA ARG A 19 9.07 10.89 -8.73
C ARG A 19 8.71 9.39 -8.72
N ARG A 20 7.51 9.07 -8.27
CA ARG A 20 7.03 7.71 -8.11
C ARG A 20 6.74 7.16 -9.50
N ASP A 21 7.52 6.16 -9.92
CA ASP A 21 7.49 5.59 -11.28
C ASP A 21 6.07 5.22 -11.74
N GLU A 22 5.85 5.25 -13.06
CA GLU A 22 4.58 5.03 -13.77
C GLU A 22 3.94 3.63 -13.57
N ASN A 23 4.39 2.84 -12.59
CA ASN A 23 4.07 1.41 -12.51
C ASN A 23 3.74 0.83 -11.13
N HIS A 24 3.14 1.64 -10.25
CA HIS A 24 2.59 1.20 -8.97
C HIS A 24 1.71 -0.06 -9.06
N ALA A 25 0.86 -0.12 -10.08
CA ALA A 25 -0.02 -1.25 -10.31
C ALA A 25 0.76 -2.54 -10.56
N GLN A 26 1.82 -2.52 -11.37
CA GLN A 26 2.66 -3.71 -11.57
C GLN A 26 3.42 -4.11 -10.31
N THR A 27 3.99 -3.16 -9.56
CA THR A 27 4.69 -3.49 -8.31
C THR A 27 3.73 -4.15 -7.31
N VAL A 28 2.49 -3.64 -7.18
CA VAL A 28 1.45 -4.27 -6.36
C VAL A 28 1.10 -5.66 -6.86
N GLN A 29 0.91 -5.84 -8.17
CA GLN A 29 0.59 -7.14 -8.75
C GLN A 29 1.70 -8.17 -8.50
N GLN A 30 2.96 -7.74 -8.59
CA GLN A 30 4.11 -8.59 -8.32
C GLN A 30 4.15 -9.02 -6.85
N ALA A 31 4.01 -8.05 -5.94
CA ALA A 31 3.95 -8.33 -4.52
C ALA A 31 2.78 -9.28 -4.18
N ALA A 32 1.62 -9.05 -4.80
CA ALA A 32 0.43 -9.86 -4.62
C ALA A 32 0.64 -11.32 -5.04
N LYS A 33 1.37 -11.54 -6.14
CA LYS A 33 1.67 -12.88 -6.65
C LYS A 33 2.58 -13.66 -5.71
N VAL A 34 3.62 -13.01 -5.16
CA VAL A 34 4.57 -13.65 -4.23
C VAL A 34 3.88 -14.18 -2.98
N VAL A 35 2.98 -13.38 -2.39
CA VAL A 35 2.25 -13.79 -1.18
C VAL A 35 0.91 -14.48 -1.48
N ARG A 36 0.63 -14.75 -2.75
CA ARG A 36 -0.60 -15.41 -3.23
C ARG A 36 -1.87 -14.74 -2.72
N LEU A 37 -1.96 -13.41 -2.84
CA LEU A 37 -3.19 -12.70 -2.51
C LEU A 37 -4.36 -13.21 -3.38
N PRO A 38 -5.57 -13.37 -2.80
CA PRO A 38 -6.77 -13.61 -3.60
C PRO A 38 -7.03 -12.46 -4.57
N ASP A 39 -7.60 -12.74 -5.74
CA ASP A 39 -7.89 -11.73 -6.79
C ASP A 39 -8.61 -10.49 -6.27
N ARG A 40 -9.58 -10.67 -5.36
CA ARG A 40 -10.33 -9.55 -4.76
C ARG A 40 -9.45 -8.67 -3.88
N ALA A 41 -8.46 -9.23 -3.19
CA ALA A 41 -7.50 -8.48 -2.40
C ALA A 41 -6.50 -7.75 -3.29
N THR A 42 -6.02 -8.40 -4.35
CA THR A 42 -5.15 -7.78 -5.37
C THR A 42 -5.85 -6.60 -6.04
N LYS A 43 -7.10 -6.75 -6.51
CA LYS A 43 -7.88 -5.66 -7.10
C LYS A 43 -8.07 -4.49 -6.16
N LEU A 44 -8.34 -4.76 -4.88
CA LEU A 44 -8.50 -3.70 -3.88
C LEU A 44 -7.17 -2.96 -3.63
N LEU A 45 -6.07 -3.69 -3.51
CA LEU A 45 -4.75 -3.13 -3.29
C LEU A 45 -4.26 -2.32 -4.50
N THR A 46 -4.50 -2.81 -5.72
CA THR A 46 -4.17 -2.08 -6.96
C THR A 46 -4.96 -0.77 -7.04
N PHE A 47 -6.28 -0.80 -6.76
CA PHE A 47 -7.07 0.44 -6.70
C PHE A 47 -6.53 1.42 -5.65
N TYR A 48 -6.04 0.92 -4.52
CA TYR A 48 -5.45 1.75 -3.48
C TYR A 48 -4.11 2.37 -3.87
N ALA A 49 -3.33 1.68 -4.68
CA ALA A 49 -2.07 2.20 -5.23
C ALA A 49 -2.24 3.36 -6.21
N ASP A 50 -3.40 3.44 -6.87
CA ASP A 50 -3.77 4.57 -7.74
C ASP A 50 -4.35 5.76 -6.96
N CYS A 51 -4.60 5.60 -5.66
CA CYS A 51 -5.10 6.67 -4.81
C CYS A 51 -3.94 7.43 -4.13
N PRO A 52 -4.13 8.72 -3.79
CA PRO A 52 -3.13 9.48 -3.02
C PRO A 52 -2.94 8.87 -1.62
N ASP A 53 -1.72 8.87 -1.08
CA ASP A 53 -1.47 8.31 0.26
C ASP A 53 -2.32 8.99 1.35
N GLY A 54 -2.73 8.22 2.36
CA GLY A 54 -3.53 8.75 3.46
C GLY A 54 -4.97 9.10 3.05
N PHE A 55 -5.52 8.39 2.07
CA PHE A 55 -6.88 8.55 1.57
C PHE A 55 -7.90 7.66 2.30
N ARG A 56 -9.17 8.07 2.23
CA ARG A 56 -10.30 7.28 2.70
C ARG A 56 -11.35 7.16 1.61
N PRO A 57 -11.27 6.14 0.72
CA PRO A 57 -12.18 6.02 -0.38
C PRO A 57 -13.56 5.63 0.14
N ALA A 58 -14.60 6.30 -0.35
CA ALA A 58 -15.97 5.93 -0.04
C ALA A 58 -16.24 4.49 -0.52
N LEU A 59 -17.01 3.70 0.24
CA LEU A 59 -17.32 2.32 -0.13
C LEU A 59 -18.05 2.21 -1.47
N LYS A 60 -18.79 3.25 -1.87
CA LYS A 60 -19.40 3.35 -3.20
C LYS A 60 -18.33 3.38 -4.30
N THR A 61 -17.37 4.28 -4.18
CA THR A 61 -16.23 4.40 -5.10
C THR A 61 -15.41 3.11 -5.19
N VAL A 62 -15.16 2.45 -4.05
CA VAL A 62 -14.47 1.15 -4.04
C VAL A 62 -15.25 0.12 -4.87
N ARG A 63 -16.57 0.01 -4.66
CA ARG A 63 -17.41 -0.93 -5.41
C ARG A 63 -17.40 -0.63 -6.91
N GLU A 64 -17.50 0.65 -7.30
CA GLU A 64 -17.53 1.07 -8.70
C GLU A 64 -16.22 0.74 -9.42
N ASN A 65 -15.07 0.90 -8.77
CA ASN A 65 -13.76 0.66 -9.38
C ASN A 65 -13.30 -0.80 -9.31
N THR A 66 -13.75 -1.57 -8.31
CA THR A 66 -13.23 -2.94 -8.06
C THR A 66 -14.28 -4.04 -8.22
N GLY A 67 -15.56 -3.69 -8.31
CA GLY A 67 -16.68 -4.63 -8.25
C GLY A 67 -16.91 -5.28 -6.88
N ILE A 68 -16.11 -4.93 -5.87
CA ILE A 68 -16.19 -5.55 -4.53
C ILE A 68 -17.41 -5.04 -3.78
N ALA A 69 -18.23 -5.96 -3.29
CA ALA A 69 -19.40 -5.64 -2.48
C ALA A 69 -18.99 -4.90 -1.19
N LYS A 70 -19.76 -3.87 -0.80
CA LYS A 70 -19.44 -2.98 0.32
C LYS A 70 -19.19 -3.74 1.64
N ASN A 71 -19.95 -4.81 1.87
CA ASN A 71 -19.83 -5.68 3.05
C ASN A 71 -18.54 -6.52 3.05
N ALA A 72 -17.95 -6.82 1.89
CA ALA A 72 -16.72 -7.59 1.77
C ALA A 72 -15.44 -6.73 1.94
N VAL A 73 -15.52 -5.42 1.72
CA VAL A 73 -14.37 -4.50 1.78
C VAL A 73 -13.67 -4.54 3.14
N SER A 74 -14.42 -4.58 4.23
CA SER A 74 -13.83 -4.63 5.59
C SER A 74 -12.99 -5.89 5.80
N THR A 75 -13.51 -7.05 5.39
CA THR A 75 -12.81 -8.33 5.50
C THR A 75 -11.54 -8.35 4.67
N ILE A 76 -11.59 -7.84 3.42
CA ILE A 76 -10.42 -7.78 2.54
C ILE A 76 -9.37 -6.81 3.10
N ARG A 77 -9.78 -5.66 3.66
CA ARG A 77 -8.84 -4.74 4.30
C ARG A 77 -8.13 -5.38 5.49
N LYS A 78 -8.84 -6.13 6.34
CA LYS A 78 -8.20 -6.88 7.45
C LYS A 78 -7.15 -7.85 6.92
N TYR A 79 -7.47 -8.56 5.84
CA TYR A 79 -6.50 -9.46 5.20
C TYR A 79 -5.26 -8.72 4.69
N LEU A 80 -5.43 -7.56 4.04
CA LEU A 80 -4.31 -6.73 3.56
C LEU A 80 -3.47 -6.13 4.71
N VAL A 81 -4.08 -5.85 5.86
CA VAL A 81 -3.36 -5.46 7.09
C VAL A 81 -2.53 -6.64 7.60
N THR A 82 -3.12 -7.85 7.68
CA THR A 82 -2.40 -9.07 8.09
C THR A 82 -1.24 -9.39 7.14
N ALA A 83 -1.41 -9.16 5.83
CA ALA A 83 -0.35 -9.31 4.85
C ALA A 83 0.74 -8.21 4.94
N GLY A 84 0.54 -7.17 5.75
CA GLY A 84 1.50 -6.09 5.94
C GLY A 84 1.58 -5.10 4.78
N PHE A 85 0.53 -5.01 3.94
CA PHE A 85 0.52 -4.11 2.78
C PHE A 85 -0.18 -2.79 3.03
N ILE A 86 -1.08 -2.72 4.01
CA ILE A 86 -1.75 -1.48 4.40
C ILE A 86 -1.78 -1.32 5.91
N LEU A 87 -1.92 -0.07 6.35
CA LEU A 87 -2.26 0.27 7.74
C LEU A 87 -3.37 1.32 7.80
N TYR A 88 -4.03 1.38 8.96
CA TYR A 88 -4.98 2.43 9.28
C TYR A 88 -4.27 3.57 10.00
N GLY A 89 -4.22 4.75 9.38
CA GLY A 89 -3.66 5.97 9.97
C GLY A 89 -4.73 7.03 10.14
N GLY A 90 -5.16 7.34 11.37
CA GLY A 90 -6.13 8.41 11.63
C GLY A 90 -7.48 8.26 10.91
N GLY A 91 -7.92 7.03 10.62
CA GLY A 91 -9.12 6.74 9.83
C GLY A 91 -8.90 6.67 8.32
N ASN A 92 -7.68 6.92 7.86
CA ASN A 92 -7.26 6.79 6.46
C ASN A 92 -6.52 5.47 6.21
N ILE A 93 -6.36 5.13 4.94
CA ILE A 93 -5.61 3.98 4.47
C ILE A 93 -4.26 4.47 3.97
N CYS A 94 -3.18 3.87 4.47
CA CYS A 94 -1.83 4.08 3.97
C CYS A 94 -1.28 2.77 3.42
N LEU A 95 -0.68 2.81 2.24
CA LEU A 95 0.05 1.66 1.70
C LEU A 95 1.45 1.63 2.31
N LEU A 96 1.90 0.43 2.64
CA LEU A 96 3.25 0.17 3.11
C LEU A 96 4.15 -0.09 1.90
N TRP A 97 4.49 0.98 1.17
CA TRP A 97 5.24 0.90 -0.08
C TRP A 97 6.58 0.19 0.03
N GLU A 98 7.36 0.48 1.08
CA GLU A 98 8.65 -0.21 1.31
C GLU A 98 8.48 -1.73 1.34
N ARG A 99 7.43 -2.22 2.00
CA ARG A 99 7.11 -3.65 2.08
C ARG A 99 6.62 -4.19 0.74
N ILE A 100 5.75 -3.47 0.05
CA ILE A 100 5.24 -3.86 -1.27
C ILE A 100 6.40 -4.01 -2.27
N GLU A 101 7.32 -3.04 -2.30
CA GLU A 101 8.50 -3.06 -3.17
C GLU A 101 9.50 -4.16 -2.80
N GLU A 102 9.73 -4.40 -1.51
CA GLU A 102 10.53 -5.53 -1.03
C GLU A 102 9.97 -6.86 -1.53
N VAL A 103 8.67 -7.11 -1.34
CA VAL A 103 8.03 -8.35 -1.77
C VAL A 103 8.02 -8.47 -3.30
N ALA A 104 7.75 -7.39 -4.03
CA ALA A 104 7.78 -7.40 -5.50
C ALA A 104 9.18 -7.74 -6.06
N ARG A 105 10.26 -7.27 -5.40
CA ARG A 105 11.63 -7.63 -5.78
C ARG A 105 11.93 -9.12 -5.64
N ILE A 106 11.33 -9.80 -4.67
CA ILE A 106 11.47 -11.26 -4.51
C ILE A 106 10.96 -11.98 -5.78
N GLU A 107 9.85 -11.54 -6.37
CA GLU A 107 9.35 -12.15 -7.60
C GLU A 107 10.35 -12.04 -8.76
N LYS A 108 10.96 -10.86 -8.92
CA LYS A 108 11.95 -10.61 -9.97
C LYS A 108 13.16 -11.54 -9.81
N LEU A 109 13.62 -11.73 -8.58
CA LEU A 109 14.73 -12.65 -8.28
C LEU A 109 14.35 -14.11 -8.54
N LEU A 110 13.15 -14.54 -8.13
CA LEU A 110 12.66 -15.90 -8.40
C LEU A 110 12.57 -16.19 -9.89
N ASN A 111 12.05 -15.25 -10.69
CA ASN A 111 11.94 -15.43 -12.14
C ASN A 111 13.33 -15.47 -12.79
N ALA A 112 14.25 -14.58 -12.40
CA ALA A 112 15.62 -14.57 -12.92
C ALA A 112 16.43 -15.83 -12.56
N SER A 113 16.12 -16.48 -11.43
CA SER A 113 16.74 -17.75 -11.05
C SER A 113 16.21 -18.96 -11.83
N ASN A 114 14.99 -18.89 -12.36
CA ASN A 114 14.37 -19.97 -13.14
C ASN A 114 14.72 -19.93 -14.64
N GLU A 115 15.37 -18.86 -15.11
CA GLU A 115 15.84 -18.70 -16.50
C GLU A 115 17.29 -19.18 -16.72
N LYS A 116 17.86 -19.94 -15.77
CA LYS A 116 19.19 -20.58 -15.86
C LYS A 116 19.07 -22.10 -15.81
#